data_AF-A0A7G1IBS5-F1
#
_entry.id   AF-A0A7G1IBS5-F1
#
_cell.length_a   1.000
_cell.length_b   1.000
_cell.length_c   1.000
_cell.angle_alpha   90.00
_cell.angle_beta   90.00
_cell.angle_gamma   90.00
#
_symmetry.space_group_name_H-M   'P 1'
#
loop_
_entity.id
_entity.type
_entity.pdbx_description
1 polymer ?
#
loop_
_entity_poly.entity_id
_entity_poly.type
_entity_poly.pdbx_seq_one_letter_code
_entity_poly.pdbx_strand_id
1 'polypeptide(L)'
;MAAMRRHGYKGAFEMAATVDYLFGYDATAGVMADWMYEQLTERYVLDPENRKFMAESNPWALHGMAERLLEAAGRGMWAQPQPDTLDGLRQVLLETEGDLEG
;
A
#
# COMPACT_ATOMS: atom_id res chain seq x y z
N MET A 1 -13.41 -2.66 3.26
CA MET A 1 -12.39 -3.72 3.13
C MET A 1 -12.93 -5.14 3.37
N ALA A 2 -13.76 -5.38 4.39
CA ALA A 2 -14.28 -6.74 4.70
C ALA A 2 -14.94 -7.48 3.52
N ALA A 3 -15.59 -6.78 2.58
CA ALA A 3 -16.14 -7.41 1.37
C ALA A 3 -15.04 -7.92 0.42
N MET A 4 -14.02 -7.11 0.15
CA MET A 4 -12.89 -7.49 -0.68
C MET A 4 -12.12 -8.67 -0.08
N ARG A 5 -11.93 -8.69 1.25
CA ARG A 5 -11.26 -9.81 1.95
C ARG A 5 -11.95 -11.16 1.76
N ARG A 6 -13.25 -11.19 1.44
CA ARG A 6 -13.99 -12.43 1.12
C ARG A 6 -13.71 -12.99 -0.28
N HIS A 7 -12.96 -12.27 -1.11
CA HIS A 7 -12.66 -12.65 -2.50
C HIS A 7 -11.18 -12.98 -2.73
N GLY A 8 -10.41 -13.27 -1.67
CA GLY A 8 -9.03 -13.76 -1.76
C GLY A 8 -8.13 -12.92 -2.66
N TYR A 9 -7.41 -13.58 -3.58
CA TYR A 9 -6.50 -12.95 -4.54
C TYR A 9 -7.14 -11.78 -5.31
N LYS A 10 -8.38 -11.93 -5.81
CA LYS A 10 -9.05 -10.87 -6.57
C LYS A 10 -9.39 -9.67 -5.68
N GLY A 11 -9.79 -9.92 -4.44
CA GLY A 11 -10.00 -8.86 -3.46
C GLY A 11 -8.72 -8.07 -3.17
N ALA A 12 -7.60 -8.77 -3.01
CA ALA A 12 -6.29 -8.16 -2.82
C ALA A 12 -5.83 -7.36 -4.04
N PHE A 13 -6.07 -7.90 -5.24
CA PHE A 13 -5.79 -7.21 -6.51
C PHE A 13 -6.54 -5.87 -6.63
N GLU A 14 -7.84 -5.84 -6.33
CA GLU A 14 -8.63 -4.60 -6.41
C GLU A 14 -8.17 -3.55 -5.39
N MET A 15 -7.69 -3.98 -4.21
CA MET A 15 -7.09 -3.07 -3.24
C MET A 15 -5.83 -2.41 -3.81
N ALA A 16 -4.93 -3.18 -4.40
CA ALA A 16 -3.71 -2.64 -5.01
C ALA A 16 -4.02 -1.71 -6.20
N ALA A 17 -4.95 -2.11 -7.07
CA ALA A 17 -5.40 -1.26 -8.18
C ALA A 17 -5.95 0.09 -7.68
N THR A 18 -6.63 0.11 -6.54
CA THR A 18 -7.11 1.36 -5.93
C THR A 18 -5.95 2.29 -5.57
N VAL A 19 -4.88 1.76 -4.97
CA VAL A 19 -3.66 2.54 -4.65
C VAL A 19 -3.02 3.09 -5.93
N ASP A 20 -2.91 2.26 -6.97
CA ASP A 20 -2.36 2.66 -8.26
C ASP A 20 -3.15 3.81 -8.92
N TYR A 21 -4.49 3.71 -8.92
CA TYR A 21 -5.34 4.74 -9.51
C TYR A 21 -5.25 6.07 -8.76
N LEU A 22 -5.25 6.04 -7.42
CA LEU A 22 -5.09 7.25 -6.60
C LEU A 22 -3.73 7.90 -6.85
N PHE A 23 -2.66 7.11 -6.91
CA PHE A 23 -1.34 7.60 -7.26
C PHE A 23 -1.30 8.24 -8.66
N GLY A 24 -1.85 7.58 -9.68
CA GLY A 24 -1.84 8.11 -11.04
C GLY A 24 -2.65 9.40 -11.18
N TYR A 25 -3.80 9.49 -10.51
CA TYR A 25 -4.57 10.72 -10.47
C TYR A 25 -3.83 11.84 -9.74
N ASP A 26 -3.18 11.53 -8.62
CA ASP A 26 -2.42 12.55 -7.90
C ASP A 26 -1.24 13.07 -8.71
N ALA A 27 -0.51 12.18 -9.38
CA ALA A 27 0.62 12.55 -10.25
C ALA A 27 0.22 13.47 -11.41
N THR A 28 -1.07 13.49 -11.79
CA THR A 28 -1.57 14.29 -12.92
C THR A 28 -2.39 15.51 -12.50
N ALA A 29 -3.06 15.45 -11.34
CA ALA A 29 -4.04 16.45 -10.93
C ALA A 29 -3.87 16.95 -9.48
N GLY A 30 -2.94 16.41 -8.69
CA GLY A 30 -2.67 16.84 -7.31
C GLY A 30 -3.90 16.69 -6.41
N VAL A 31 -4.57 15.53 -6.46
CA VAL A 31 -5.86 15.28 -5.80
C VAL A 31 -5.72 14.67 -4.41
N MET A 32 -4.55 14.13 -4.06
CA MET A 32 -4.31 13.50 -2.76
C MET A 32 -3.67 14.50 -1.81
N ALA A 33 -4.21 14.56 -0.60
CA ALA A 33 -3.58 15.26 0.52
C ALA A 33 -2.78 14.27 1.38
N ASP A 34 -1.80 14.76 2.14
CA ASP A 34 -0.96 13.93 3.01
C ASP A 34 -1.75 13.02 3.95
N TRP A 35 -2.82 13.53 4.57
CA TRP A 35 -3.66 12.72 5.47
C TRP A 35 -4.35 11.55 4.74
N MET A 36 -4.59 11.67 3.43
CA MET A 36 -5.17 10.60 2.62
C MET A 36 -4.16 9.49 2.37
N TYR A 37 -2.89 9.85 2.11
CA TYR A 37 -1.80 8.88 2.01
C TYR A 37 -1.52 8.17 3.33
N GLU A 38 -1.54 8.90 4.46
CA GLU A 38 -1.44 8.29 5.79
C GLU A 38 -2.57 7.27 6.01
N GLN A 39 -3.83 7.67 5.81
CA GLN A 39 -4.96 6.76 5.99
C GLN A 39 -4.93 5.57 5.02
N LEU A 40 -4.52 5.78 3.77
CA LEU A 40 -4.39 4.71 2.80
C LEU A 40 -3.34 3.70 3.25
N THR A 41 -2.18 4.17 3.70
CA THR A 41 -1.08 3.35 4.20
C THR A 41 -1.48 2.55 5.44
N GLU A 42 -2.03 3.24 6.45
CA GLU A 42 -2.50 2.62 7.69
C GLU A 42 -3.51 1.51 7.41
N ARG A 43 -4.49 1.75 6.53
CA ARG A 43 -5.62 0.84 6.33
C ARG A 43 -5.32 -0.32 5.38
N TYR A 44 -4.55 -0.07 4.32
CA TYR A 44 -4.35 -1.06 3.25
C TYR A 44 -3.11 -1.91 3.50
N VAL A 45 -2.07 -1.34 4.11
CA VAL A 45 -0.75 -1.97 4.23
C VAL A 45 -0.39 -2.29 5.67
N LEU A 46 -0.56 -1.35 6.61
CA LEU A 46 -0.05 -1.51 7.98
C LEU A 46 -1.06 -2.13 8.96
N ASP A 47 -2.37 -2.04 8.67
CA ASP A 47 -3.41 -2.69 9.47
C ASP A 47 -3.13 -4.20 9.58
N PRO A 48 -2.96 -4.75 10.79
CA PRO A 48 -2.54 -6.13 10.95
C PRO A 48 -3.48 -7.17 10.31
N GLU A 49 -4.79 -6.91 10.33
CA GLU A 49 -5.77 -7.80 9.70
C GLU A 49 -5.64 -7.77 8.19
N ASN A 50 -5.55 -6.57 7.59
CA ASN A 50 -5.44 -6.42 6.16
C ASN A 50 -4.08 -6.87 5.63
N ARG A 51 -2.99 -6.56 6.33
CA ARG A 51 -1.63 -7.01 5.98
C ARG A 51 -1.55 -8.53 5.90
N LYS A 52 -2.05 -9.23 6.92
CA LYS A 52 -2.10 -10.69 6.93
C LYS A 52 -2.89 -11.22 5.74
N PHE A 53 -4.09 -10.67 5.49
CA PHE A 53 -4.89 -11.05 4.33
C PHE A 53 -4.16 -10.85 3.01
N MET A 54 -3.49 -9.70 2.83
CA MET A 54 -2.74 -9.37 1.61
C MET A 54 -1.55 -10.31 1.43
N ALA A 55 -0.77 -10.57 2.47
CA ALA A 55 0.37 -11.49 2.44
C ALA A 55 -0.05 -12.92 2.06
N GLU A 56 -1.16 -13.42 2.63
CA GLU A 56 -1.67 -14.76 2.31
C GLU A 56 -2.33 -14.84 0.93
N SER A 57 -3.03 -13.78 0.51
CA SER A 57 -3.86 -13.81 -0.70
C SER A 57 -3.11 -13.38 -1.96
N ASN A 58 -2.23 -12.37 -1.85
CA ASN A 58 -1.48 -11.81 -2.95
C ASN A 58 -0.28 -10.98 -2.44
N PRO A 59 0.84 -11.63 -2.06
CA PRO A 59 2.03 -10.94 -1.52
C PRO A 59 2.67 -9.98 -2.53
N TRP A 60 2.59 -10.28 -3.83
CA TRP A 60 3.03 -9.36 -4.90
C TRP A 60 2.25 -8.05 -4.91
N ALA A 61 0.94 -8.10 -4.67
CA ALA A 61 0.12 -6.89 -4.56
C ALA A 61 0.45 -6.10 -3.30
N LEU A 62 0.76 -6.78 -2.18
CA LEU A 62 1.22 -6.11 -0.96
C LEU A 62 2.54 -5.36 -1.20
N HIS A 63 3.50 -6.03 -1.83
CA HIS A 63 4.79 -5.45 -2.22
C HIS A 63 4.58 -4.22 -3.10
N GLY A 64 3.83 -4.34 -4.20
CA GLY A 64 3.58 -3.24 -5.12
C GLY A 64 2.86 -2.04 -4.49
N MET A 65 1.93 -2.27 -3.54
CA MET A 65 1.33 -1.17 -2.78
C MET A 65 2.36 -0.44 -1.92
N ALA A 66 3.23 -1.16 -1.22
CA ALA A 66 4.25 -0.56 -0.38
C ALA A 66 5.28 0.23 -1.20
N GLU A 67 5.73 -0.32 -2.34
CA GLU A 67 6.60 0.38 -3.29
C GLU A 67 5.95 1.68 -3.77
N ARG A 68 4.68 1.63 -4.18
CA ARG A 68 4.01 2.79 -4.75
C ARG A 68 3.78 3.91 -3.72
N LEU A 69 3.50 3.56 -2.47
CA LEU A 69 3.35 4.55 -1.39
C LEU A 69 4.70 5.19 -1.04
N LEU A 70 5.79 4.41 -1.03
CA LEU A 70 7.14 4.95 -0.87
C LEU A 70 7.55 5.83 -2.07
N GLU A 71 7.15 5.47 -3.28
CA GLU A 71 7.35 6.28 -4.48
C GLU A 71 6.64 7.64 -4.38
N ALA A 72 5.39 7.66 -3.87
CA ALA A 72 4.66 8.91 -3.64
C ALA A 72 5.41 9.85 -2.67
N ALA A 73 5.96 9.30 -1.58
CA ALA A 73 6.81 10.05 -0.67
C ALA A 73 8.11 10.52 -1.33
N GLY A 74 8.79 9.65 -2.07
CA GLY A 74 10.03 9.99 -2.79
C GLY A 74 9.86 11.06 -3.87
N ARG A 75 8.66 11.17 -4.45
CA ARG A 75 8.29 12.20 -5.44
C ARG A 75 7.73 13.48 -4.82
N GLY A 76 7.58 13.54 -3.50
CA GLY A 76 6.99 14.68 -2.79
C GLY A 76 5.48 14.84 -3.01
N MET A 77 4.81 13.83 -3.57
CA MET A 77 3.34 13.76 -3.70
C MET A 77 2.70 13.57 -2.32
N TRP A 78 3.33 12.71 -1.50
CA TRP A 78 3.11 12.68 -0.06
C TRP A 78 4.22 13.50 0.60
N ALA A 79 3.89 14.72 1.02
CA ALA A 79 4.88 15.74 1.36
C ALA A 79 5.43 15.59 2.78
N GLN A 80 4.60 15.21 3.75
CA GLN A 80 4.97 15.11 5.17
C GLN A 80 4.54 13.75 5.78
N PRO A 81 5.07 12.62 5.27
CA PRO A 81 4.85 11.32 5.89
C PRO A 81 5.45 11.25 7.30
N GLN A 82 4.75 10.60 8.21
CA GLN A 82 5.32 10.24 9.51
C GLN A 82 6.49 9.26 9.31
N PRO A 83 7.65 9.48 9.97
CA PRO A 83 8.81 8.60 9.83
C PRO A 83 8.49 7.13 10.11
N ASP A 84 7.73 6.86 11.18
CA ASP A 84 7.33 5.51 11.57
C ASP A 84 6.45 4.83 10.51
N THR A 85 5.61 5.61 9.79
CA THR A 85 4.79 5.09 8.68
C THR A 85 5.68 4.65 7.51
N LEU A 86 6.71 5.44 7.15
CA LEU A 86 7.66 5.06 6.10
C LEU A 86 8.49 3.84 6.48
N ASP A 87 8.92 3.75 7.75
CA ASP A 87 9.66 2.59 8.23
C ASP A 87 8.78 1.34 8.22
N GLY A 88 7.50 1.46 8.56
CA GLY A 88 6.52 0.39 8.39
C GLY A 88 6.40 -0.10 6.94
N LEU A 89 6.35 0.82 5.97
CA LEU A 89 6.31 0.47 4.54
C LEU A 89 7.60 -0.24 4.08
N ARG A 90 8.78 0.25 4.49
CA ARG A 90 10.07 -0.37 4.17
C ARG A 90 10.17 -1.78 4.76
N GLN A 91 9.67 -1.95 5.98
CA GLN A 91 9.63 -3.25 6.64
C GLN A 91 8.70 -4.24 5.90
N VAL A 92 7.56 -3.78 5.38
CA VAL A 92 6.67 -4.61 4.54
C VAL A 92 7.38 -5.03 3.26
N LEU A 93 8.12 -4.14 2.60
CA LEU A 93 8.91 -4.51 1.41
C LEU A 93 9.92 -5.61 1.73
N LEU A 94 10.76 -5.41 2.75
CA LEU A 94 11.77 -6.39 3.14
C LEU A 94 11.17 -7.78 3.42
N GLU A 95 10.04 -7.82 4.14
CA GLU A 95 9.35 -9.09 4.43
C GLU A 95 8.77 -9.73 3.18
N THR A 96 8.12 -8.95 2.32
CA THR A 96 7.52 -9.47 1.09
C THR A 96 8.58 -9.90 0.08
N GLU A 97 9.72 -9.22 -0.04
CA GLU A 97 10.87 -9.69 -0.84
C GLU A 97 11.35 -11.07 -0.35
N GLY A 98 11.52 -11.23 0.96
CA GLY A 98 11.92 -12.51 1.56
C GLY A 98 10.94 -13.66 1.28
N ASP A 99 9.64 -13.39 1.30
CA ASP A 99 8.60 -14.38 0.99
C ASP A 99 8.51 -14.72 -0.51
N LEU A 100 8.89 -13.79 -1.39
CA LEU A 100 8.77 -13.92 -2.85
C LEU A 100 10.02 -14.52 -3.52
N GLU A 101 11.20 -14.27 -2.95
CA GLU A 101 12.48 -14.80 -3.43
C GLU A 101 12.86 -16.16 -2.81
N GLY A 102 12.16 -16.57 -1.74
CA GLY A 102 12.41 -17.79 -0.95
C GLY A 102 11.89 -19.11 -1.53
#